data_AF-W6NTL5-F1
#
_entry.id   AF-W6NTL5-F1
#
_cell.length_a   1.000
_cell.length_b   1.000
_cell.length_c   1.000
_cell.angle_alpha   90.00
_cell.angle_beta   90.00
_cell.angle_gamma   90.00
#
_symmetry.space_group_name_H-M   'P 1'
#
loop_
_entity.id
_entity.type
_entity.pdbx_description
1 polymer ?
#
loop_
_entity_poly.entity_id
_entity_poly.type
_entity_poly.pdbx_seq_one_letter_code
_entity_poly.pdbx_strand_id
1 'polypeptide(L)'
;MFTLKNNIQRTLRKLHDIEKSIGKQRYTANNTHSVYANITPSDYGLYEEVQRLRRVKEAIPALPDPYTLYNKLIHKSMQLRVATRFMSDLFCRIQDLRKSKKDPKERWAQLKLLETLREKTWAEFTLLRTELRTLFAVVPLIIALGMISENDWNVLMDKPQRDDRGKPLVLDQHQLEHVISDQLDILEEYRSMLAGLRHEIKGEEVHQEEKFQETVLSALTEVRESLKVGFQSILLGNDQNCLEELKTIVQNETSKLQELIASNLDHVRNAVTDAIGKPSPPAASEDAIDGAGDDSGGEDEGTEVLQPEPDPPEEAEVIQQNAEFMENVAVDDGEEYEAVIWQRRRQIDREIFDAYAEIEELDNLIAELKREPKCEPRDFSRGVIRRWNERTICCVFCQGIGEHYSDPCEIYKESSVRRSILKGEHRCACCLEIRFQHHICRKFNVKCYHCKRYRHHSSVCDLPERSAEINRNLAQATHAKKEAERRIKELKEKVEELQSQVYPA
;
A
#
# COMPACT_ATOMS: atom_id res chain seq x y z
N MET A 1 -11.39 -22.27 17.59
CA MET A 1 -12.21 -23.24 16.81
C MET A 1 -11.48 -24.56 16.52
N PHE A 2 -10.22 -24.57 16.07
CA PHE A 2 -9.48 -25.81 15.72
C PHE A 2 -9.42 -26.86 16.85
N THR A 3 -9.17 -26.43 18.08
CA THR A 3 -9.09 -27.32 19.27
C THR A 3 -10.44 -27.97 19.59
N LEU A 4 -11.53 -27.22 19.43
CA LEU A 4 -12.89 -27.72 19.66
C LEU A 4 -13.29 -28.76 18.60
N LYS A 5 -12.99 -28.49 17.32
CA LYS A 5 -13.22 -29.43 16.20
C LYS A 5 -12.53 -30.77 16.44
N ASN A 6 -11.24 -30.74 16.82
CA ASN A 6 -10.46 -31.95 17.06
C ASN A 6 -11.00 -32.75 18.26
N ASN A 7 -11.40 -32.06 19.32
CA ASN A 7 -11.98 -32.70 20.50
C ASN A 7 -13.32 -33.35 20.19
N ILE A 8 -14.22 -32.67 19.47
CA ILE A 8 -15.53 -33.22 19.08
C ILE A 8 -15.35 -34.44 18.16
N GLN A 9 -14.51 -34.36 17.14
CA GLN A 9 -14.27 -35.49 16.23
C GLN A 9 -13.67 -36.71 16.94
N ARG A 10 -12.73 -36.50 17.88
CA ARG A 10 -12.15 -37.59 18.67
C ARG A 10 -13.20 -38.26 19.56
N THR A 11 -14.09 -37.45 20.12
CA THR A 11 -15.15 -37.85 21.04
C THR A 11 -16.24 -38.64 20.31
N LEU A 12 -16.65 -38.19 19.11
CA LEU A 12 -17.60 -38.91 18.26
C LEU A 12 -17.04 -40.23 17.70
N ARG A 13 -15.76 -40.28 17.31
CA ARG A 13 -15.10 -41.54 16.88
C ARG A 13 -15.08 -42.59 17.98
N LYS A 14 -14.71 -42.19 19.21
CA LYS A 14 -14.75 -43.07 20.38
C LYS A 14 -16.15 -43.65 20.62
N LEU A 15 -17.18 -42.82 20.47
CA LEU A 15 -18.59 -43.23 20.60
C LEU A 15 -18.94 -44.35 19.62
N HIS A 16 -18.59 -44.16 18.34
CA HIS A 16 -18.86 -45.14 17.28
C HIS A 16 -18.14 -46.48 17.54
N ASP A 17 -16.89 -46.43 17.97
CA ASP A 17 -16.12 -47.64 18.29
C ASP A 17 -16.71 -48.39 19.50
N ILE A 18 -17.18 -47.66 20.52
CA ILE A 18 -17.86 -48.24 21.68
C ILE A 18 -19.18 -48.90 21.25
N GLU A 19 -20.02 -48.23 20.47
CA GLU A 19 -21.29 -48.79 19.98
C GLU A 19 -21.07 -50.06 19.15
N LYS A 20 -20.06 -50.06 18.28
CA LYS A 20 -19.67 -51.24 17.48
C LYS A 20 -19.17 -52.40 18.36
N SER A 21 -18.42 -52.10 19.42
CA SER A 21 -17.96 -53.11 20.39
C SER A 21 -19.13 -53.72 21.16
N ILE A 22 -20.05 -52.89 21.67
CA ILE A 22 -21.26 -53.34 22.38
C ILE A 22 -22.13 -54.22 21.46
N GLY A 23 -22.28 -53.84 20.18
CA GLY A 23 -23.00 -54.63 19.19
C GLY A 23 -22.41 -56.04 19.00
N LYS A 24 -21.07 -56.14 18.90
CA LYS A 24 -20.38 -57.43 18.79
C LYS A 24 -20.52 -58.28 20.04
N GLN A 25 -20.38 -57.68 21.23
CA GLN A 25 -20.55 -58.38 22.51
C GLN A 25 -21.97 -58.94 22.69
N ARG A 26 -23.00 -58.18 22.30
CA ARG A 26 -24.40 -58.65 22.30
C ARG A 26 -24.61 -59.82 21.33
N TYR A 27 -24.02 -59.76 20.14
CA TYR A 27 -24.11 -60.86 19.17
C TYR A 27 -23.45 -62.15 19.69
N THR A 28 -22.26 -62.04 20.32
CA THR A 28 -21.60 -63.20 20.93
C THR A 28 -22.36 -63.74 22.13
N ALA A 29 -22.90 -62.87 23.00
CA ALA A 29 -23.66 -63.27 24.18
C ALA A 29 -24.96 -64.01 23.82
N ASN A 30 -25.66 -63.58 22.75
CA ASN A 30 -26.84 -64.26 22.25
C ASN A 30 -26.55 -65.65 21.65
N ASN A 31 -25.33 -65.87 21.13
CA ASN A 31 -24.95 -67.17 20.57
C ASN A 31 -24.45 -68.19 21.62
N THR A 32 -24.04 -67.75 22.81
CA THR A 32 -23.43 -68.65 23.80
C THR A 32 -24.35 -69.13 24.92
N HIS A 33 -25.61 -68.69 25.02
CA HIS A 33 -26.60 -69.13 26.03
C HIS A 33 -26.13 -69.20 27.51
N SER A 34 -24.94 -68.69 27.84
CA SER A 34 -24.42 -68.51 29.20
C SER A 34 -24.69 -67.06 29.59
N VAL A 35 -25.96 -66.81 29.91
CA VAL A 35 -26.45 -65.51 30.34
C VAL A 35 -26.24 -65.44 31.85
N TYR A 36 -25.68 -64.32 32.33
CA TYR A 36 -25.44 -63.98 33.74
C TYR A 36 -24.13 -64.50 34.36
N ALA A 37 -23.00 -63.93 33.94
CA ALA A 37 -21.89 -63.74 34.87
C ALA A 37 -21.09 -62.47 34.54
N ASN A 38 -21.26 -61.48 35.41
CA ASN A 38 -20.33 -60.37 35.67
C ASN A 38 -20.25 -59.25 34.63
N ILE A 39 -21.26 -58.39 34.60
CA ILE A 39 -21.06 -56.97 34.23
C ILE A 39 -20.09 -56.40 35.26
N THR A 40 -18.88 -56.07 34.84
CA THR A 40 -17.83 -55.59 35.75
C THR A 40 -18.08 -54.12 36.08
N PRO A 41 -17.61 -53.59 37.23
CA PRO A 41 -17.67 -52.16 37.54
C PRO A 41 -17.08 -51.24 36.45
N SER A 42 -16.23 -51.78 35.56
CA SER A 42 -15.71 -51.10 34.36
C SER A 42 -16.80 -50.74 33.33
N ASP A 43 -17.94 -51.43 33.32
CA ASP A 43 -19.02 -51.22 32.35
C ASP A 43 -19.89 -49.99 32.70
N TYR A 44 -19.92 -49.57 33.97
CA TYR A 44 -20.62 -48.37 34.41
C TYR A 44 -20.00 -47.08 33.85
N GLY A 45 -18.67 -46.99 33.80
CA GLY A 45 -17.97 -45.84 33.21
C GLY A 45 -18.22 -45.70 31.71
N LEU A 46 -18.31 -46.83 30.99
CA LEU A 46 -18.68 -46.83 29.56
C LEU A 46 -20.13 -46.38 29.35
N TYR A 47 -21.05 -46.79 30.21
CA TYR A 47 -22.45 -46.35 30.12
C TYR A 47 -22.60 -44.84 30.35
N GLU A 48 -21.94 -44.29 31.38
CA GLU A 48 -21.96 -42.84 31.63
C GLU A 48 -21.36 -42.04 30.47
N GLU A 49 -20.27 -42.52 29.89
CA GLU A 49 -19.65 -41.87 28.73
C GLU A 49 -20.56 -41.93 27.50
N VAL A 50 -21.23 -43.05 27.23
CA VAL A 50 -22.24 -43.16 26.17
C VAL A 50 -23.41 -42.21 26.40
N GLN A 51 -23.89 -42.07 27.64
CA GLN A 51 -24.96 -41.11 27.96
C GLN A 51 -24.50 -39.66 27.82
N ARG A 52 -23.27 -39.34 28.25
CA ARG A 52 -22.67 -38.02 28.05
C ARG A 52 -22.60 -37.67 26.58
N LEU A 53 -22.14 -38.61 25.78
CA LEU A 53 -22.01 -38.50 24.34
C LEU A 53 -23.37 -38.38 23.63
N ARG A 54 -24.39 -39.10 24.11
CA ARG A 54 -25.77 -38.95 23.64
C ARG A 54 -26.31 -37.56 23.93
N ARG A 55 -26.11 -37.02 25.14
CA ARG A 55 -26.48 -35.64 25.48
C ARG A 55 -25.79 -34.61 24.58
N VAL A 56 -24.50 -34.80 24.28
CA VAL A 56 -23.78 -33.93 23.33
C VAL A 56 -24.38 -34.03 21.93
N LYS A 57 -24.71 -35.25 21.46
CA LYS A 57 -25.36 -35.45 20.16
C LYS A 57 -26.73 -34.78 20.10
N GLU A 58 -27.53 -34.89 21.16
CA GLU A 58 -28.85 -34.25 21.28
C GLU A 58 -28.78 -32.71 21.37
N ALA A 59 -27.67 -32.16 21.87
CA ALA A 59 -27.44 -30.72 21.92
C ALA A 59 -26.97 -30.10 20.58
N ILE A 60 -26.57 -30.92 19.60
CA ILE A 60 -26.19 -30.43 18.28
C ILE A 60 -27.47 -30.09 17.50
N PRO A 61 -27.63 -28.86 16.96
CA PRO A 61 -28.78 -28.51 16.16
C PRO A 61 -28.88 -29.39 14.92
N ALA A 62 -30.10 -29.56 14.39
CA ALA A 62 -30.33 -30.35 13.19
C ALA A 62 -29.40 -29.89 12.05
N LEU A 63 -28.51 -30.79 11.61
CA LEU A 63 -27.54 -30.49 10.57
C LEU A 63 -28.17 -30.63 9.18
N PRO A 64 -27.74 -29.82 8.19
CA PRO A 64 -28.17 -30.01 6.81
C PRO A 64 -27.66 -31.34 6.26
N ASP A 65 -28.38 -31.92 5.29
CA ASP A 65 -27.84 -33.04 4.52
C ASP A 65 -26.58 -32.60 3.73
N PRO A 66 -25.68 -33.55 3.39
CA PRO A 66 -24.41 -33.23 2.75
C PRO A 66 -24.54 -32.44 1.43
N TYR A 67 -25.56 -32.75 0.62
CA TYR A 67 -25.76 -32.09 -0.67
C TYR A 67 -26.29 -30.66 -0.49
N THR A 68 -27.19 -30.43 0.47
CA THR A 68 -27.62 -29.08 0.84
C THR A 68 -26.46 -28.24 1.34
N LEU A 69 -25.57 -28.80 2.18
CA LEU A 69 -24.38 -28.09 2.65
C LEU A 69 -23.45 -27.72 1.48
N TYR A 70 -23.19 -28.66 0.58
CA TYR A 70 -22.37 -28.44 -0.60
C TYR A 70 -22.94 -27.38 -1.54
N ASN A 71 -24.25 -27.43 -1.83
CA ASN A 71 -24.92 -26.42 -2.65
C ASN A 71 -24.86 -25.04 -2.00
N LYS A 72 -24.94 -24.95 -0.66
CA LYS A 72 -24.73 -23.69 0.07
C LYS A 72 -23.31 -23.18 -0.07
N LEU A 73 -22.29 -24.04 0.00
CA LEU A 73 -20.88 -23.67 -0.24
C LEU A 73 -20.67 -23.13 -1.66
N ILE A 74 -21.21 -23.81 -2.68
CA ILE A 74 -21.17 -23.34 -4.07
C ILE A 74 -21.82 -21.96 -4.18
N HIS A 75 -23.03 -21.80 -3.63
CA HIS A 75 -23.75 -20.55 -3.67
C HIS A 75 -22.96 -19.40 -3.05
N LYS A 76 -22.33 -19.63 -1.88
CA LYS A 76 -21.48 -18.62 -1.22
C LYS A 76 -20.20 -18.33 -2.00
N SER A 77 -19.58 -19.33 -2.62
CA SER A 77 -18.45 -19.11 -3.54
C SER A 77 -18.85 -18.28 -4.76
N MET A 78 -20.04 -18.50 -5.32
CA MET A 78 -20.60 -17.67 -6.39
C MET A 78 -20.85 -16.22 -5.93
N GLN A 79 -21.42 -16.03 -4.74
CA GLN A 79 -21.62 -14.68 -4.17
C GLN A 79 -20.27 -13.95 -3.98
N LEU A 80 -19.25 -14.64 -3.47
CA LEU A 80 -17.90 -14.10 -3.37
C LEU A 80 -17.33 -13.67 -4.72
N ARG A 81 -17.56 -14.49 -5.76
CA ARG A 81 -17.14 -14.18 -7.13
C ARG A 81 -17.82 -12.93 -7.68
N VAL A 82 -19.11 -12.74 -7.40
CA VAL A 82 -19.87 -11.54 -7.80
C VAL A 82 -19.35 -10.31 -7.06
N ALA A 83 -19.14 -10.39 -5.74
CA ALA A 83 -18.56 -9.31 -4.94
C ALA A 83 -17.15 -8.91 -5.44
N THR A 84 -16.31 -9.89 -5.77
CA THR A 84 -14.97 -9.65 -6.34
C THR A 84 -15.02 -8.96 -7.71
N ARG A 85 -16.06 -9.20 -8.51
CA ARG A 85 -16.25 -8.46 -9.78
C ARG A 85 -16.64 -7.00 -9.51
N PHE A 86 -17.50 -6.75 -8.53
CA PHE A 86 -17.91 -5.41 -8.13
C PHE A 86 -16.72 -4.55 -7.67
N MET A 87 -15.70 -5.15 -7.03
CA MET A 87 -14.46 -4.45 -6.67
C MET A 87 -13.76 -3.76 -7.84
N SER A 88 -13.83 -4.33 -9.04
CA SER A 88 -13.25 -3.72 -10.25
C SER A 88 -14.08 -2.53 -10.74
N ASP A 89 -15.41 -2.60 -10.62
CA ASP A 89 -16.30 -1.49 -10.95
C ASP A 89 -16.08 -0.31 -9.98
N LEU A 90 -16.02 -0.61 -8.68
CA LEU A 90 -15.74 0.38 -7.64
C LEU A 90 -14.42 1.12 -7.90
N PHE A 91 -13.35 0.40 -8.27
CA PHE A 91 -12.08 1.01 -8.65
C PHE A 91 -12.21 1.98 -9.82
N CYS A 92 -12.87 1.55 -10.91
CA CYS A 92 -13.07 2.40 -12.08
C CYS A 92 -13.80 3.70 -11.70
N ARG A 93 -14.86 3.59 -10.88
CA ARG A 93 -15.62 4.76 -10.44
C ARG A 93 -14.81 5.71 -9.55
N ILE A 94 -13.93 5.19 -8.69
CA ILE A 94 -12.99 6.01 -7.92
C ILE A 94 -12.04 6.76 -8.87
N GLN A 95 -11.51 6.09 -9.89
CA GLN A 95 -10.62 6.71 -10.89
C GLN A 95 -11.34 7.75 -11.74
N ASP A 96 -12.59 7.50 -12.10
CA ASP A 96 -13.41 8.44 -12.86
C ASP A 96 -13.72 9.69 -12.03
N LEU A 97 -14.06 9.53 -10.74
CA LEU A 97 -14.24 10.66 -9.82
C LEU A 97 -12.98 11.50 -9.69
N ARG A 98 -11.81 10.86 -9.59
CA ARG A 98 -10.52 11.56 -9.49
C ARG A 98 -10.21 12.41 -10.73
N LYS A 99 -10.60 11.95 -11.91
CA LYS A 99 -10.37 12.67 -13.19
C LYS A 99 -11.49 13.64 -13.55
N SER A 100 -12.58 13.61 -12.80
CA SER A 100 -13.76 14.41 -13.07
C SER A 100 -13.46 15.90 -12.92
N LYS A 101 -13.84 16.69 -13.93
CA LYS A 101 -13.82 18.16 -13.90
C LYS A 101 -15.18 18.76 -13.55
N LYS A 102 -16.08 17.95 -12.99
CA LYS A 102 -17.40 18.39 -12.55
C LYS A 102 -17.29 19.34 -11.37
N ASP A 103 -18.38 20.06 -11.11
CA ASP A 103 -18.51 20.93 -9.95
C ASP A 103 -18.15 20.19 -8.63
N PRO A 104 -17.45 20.83 -7.68
CA PRO A 104 -17.05 20.20 -6.42
C PRO A 104 -18.23 19.61 -5.63
N LYS A 105 -19.42 20.21 -5.66
CA LYS A 105 -20.60 19.68 -4.95
C LYS A 105 -21.08 18.37 -5.57
N GLU A 106 -21.07 18.28 -6.90
CA GLU A 106 -21.42 17.04 -7.59
C GLU A 106 -20.38 15.94 -7.30
N ARG A 107 -19.09 16.29 -7.33
CA ARG A 107 -18.00 15.37 -6.97
C ARG A 107 -18.11 14.92 -5.52
N TRP A 108 -18.49 15.79 -4.59
CA TRP A 108 -18.71 15.46 -3.18
C TRP A 108 -19.85 14.45 -2.99
N ALA A 109 -20.97 14.64 -3.69
CA ALA A 109 -22.08 13.67 -3.65
C ALA A 109 -21.67 12.30 -4.21
N GLN A 110 -20.91 12.28 -5.31
CA GLN A 110 -20.36 11.05 -5.87
C GLN A 110 -19.36 10.37 -4.91
N LEU A 111 -18.51 11.15 -4.25
CA LEU A 111 -17.58 10.66 -3.23
C LEU A 111 -18.34 9.95 -2.10
N LYS A 112 -19.39 10.57 -1.57
CA LYS A 112 -20.23 9.99 -0.51
C LYS A 112 -20.87 8.68 -0.94
N LEU A 113 -21.37 8.60 -2.16
CA LEU A 113 -21.91 7.35 -2.70
C LEU A 113 -20.83 6.26 -2.78
N LEU A 114 -19.61 6.59 -3.21
CA LEU A 114 -18.51 5.62 -3.28
C LEU A 114 -18.06 5.14 -1.90
N GLU A 115 -18.02 6.03 -0.90
CA GLU A 115 -17.77 5.67 0.49
C GLU A 115 -18.82 4.67 1.00
N THR A 116 -20.10 4.95 0.80
CA THR A 116 -21.19 4.03 1.19
C THR A 116 -21.11 2.69 0.46
N LEU A 117 -20.81 2.68 -0.83
CA LEU A 117 -20.64 1.45 -1.60
C LEU A 117 -19.45 0.63 -1.12
N ARG A 118 -18.34 1.29 -0.78
CA ARG A 118 -17.16 0.65 -0.18
C ARG A 118 -17.53 -0.02 1.14
N GLU A 119 -18.19 0.68 2.07
CA GLU A 119 -18.59 0.12 3.36
C GLU A 119 -19.57 -1.06 3.21
N LYS A 120 -20.54 -0.93 2.29
CA LYS A 120 -21.44 -2.03 1.95
C LYS A 120 -20.64 -3.27 1.48
N THR A 121 -19.70 -3.10 0.57
CA THR A 121 -18.91 -4.22 0.04
C THR A 121 -17.99 -4.82 1.11
N TRP A 122 -17.43 -4.00 2.00
CA TRP A 122 -16.66 -4.48 3.15
C TRP A 122 -17.51 -5.37 4.08
N ALA A 123 -18.73 -4.94 4.38
CA ALA A 123 -19.68 -5.71 5.17
C ALA A 123 -20.08 -7.02 4.46
N GLU A 124 -20.30 -7.00 3.15
CA GLU A 124 -20.59 -8.20 2.34
C GLU A 124 -19.45 -9.24 2.41
N PHE A 125 -18.18 -8.83 2.26
CA PHE A 125 -17.04 -9.74 2.39
C PHE A 125 -16.90 -10.31 3.81
N THR A 126 -17.13 -9.48 4.83
CA THR A 126 -17.08 -9.91 6.24
C THR A 126 -18.18 -10.93 6.56
N LEU A 127 -19.39 -10.70 6.05
CA LEU A 127 -20.50 -11.64 6.17
C LEU A 127 -20.19 -12.96 5.46
N LEU A 128 -19.75 -12.91 4.20
CA LEU A 128 -19.37 -14.09 3.43
C LEU A 128 -18.29 -14.91 4.13
N ARG A 129 -17.29 -14.26 4.73
CA ARG A 129 -16.24 -14.91 5.52
C ARG A 129 -16.83 -15.71 6.67
N THR A 130 -17.72 -15.08 7.43
CA THR A 130 -18.35 -15.66 8.61
C THR A 130 -19.25 -16.84 8.24
N GLU A 131 -20.05 -16.69 7.18
CA GLU A 131 -20.92 -17.76 6.68
C GLU A 131 -20.11 -18.94 6.14
N LEU A 132 -19.07 -18.70 5.33
CA LEU A 132 -18.20 -19.75 4.81
C LEU A 132 -17.52 -20.52 5.94
N ARG A 133 -16.93 -19.83 6.93
CA ARG A 133 -16.35 -20.47 8.12
C ARG A 133 -17.36 -21.35 8.85
N THR A 134 -18.58 -20.85 8.99
CA THR A 134 -19.67 -21.59 9.64
C THR A 134 -20.03 -22.84 8.85
N LEU A 135 -20.19 -22.74 7.52
CA LEU A 135 -20.48 -23.89 6.65
C LEU A 135 -19.34 -24.93 6.68
N PHE A 136 -18.08 -24.51 6.60
CA PHE A 136 -16.93 -25.42 6.69
C PHE A 136 -16.78 -26.05 8.09
N ALA A 137 -17.23 -25.40 9.16
CA ALA A 137 -17.25 -25.98 10.49
C ALA A 137 -18.28 -27.12 10.63
N VAL A 138 -19.33 -27.15 9.80
CA VAL A 138 -20.35 -28.22 9.77
C VAL A 138 -19.82 -29.50 9.11
N VAL A 139 -18.90 -29.40 8.13
CA VAL A 139 -18.37 -30.55 7.39
C VAL A 139 -17.80 -31.66 8.30
N PRO A 140 -16.90 -31.36 9.26
CA PRO A 140 -16.42 -32.35 10.24
C PRO A 140 -17.51 -33.04 11.05
N LEU A 141 -18.62 -32.33 11.33
CA LEU A 141 -19.72 -32.84 12.15
C LEU A 141 -20.57 -33.85 11.36
N ILE A 142 -20.91 -33.54 10.10
CA ILE A 142 -21.68 -34.47 9.25
C ILE A 142 -20.89 -35.75 8.95
N ILE A 143 -19.56 -35.65 8.78
CA ILE A 143 -18.68 -36.80 8.61
C ILE A 143 -18.65 -37.65 9.89
N ALA A 144 -18.48 -37.00 11.05
CA ALA A 144 -18.41 -37.70 12.33
C ALA A 144 -19.72 -38.37 12.74
N LEU A 145 -20.86 -37.84 12.28
CA LEU A 145 -22.18 -38.45 12.46
C LEU A 145 -22.49 -39.55 11.43
N GLY A 146 -21.57 -39.84 10.50
CA GLY A 146 -21.72 -40.87 9.49
C GLY A 146 -22.73 -40.52 8.40
N MET A 147 -23.08 -39.24 8.23
CA MET A 147 -24.01 -38.80 7.17
C MET A 147 -23.36 -38.88 5.78
N ILE A 148 -22.04 -38.75 5.71
CA ILE A 148 -21.23 -38.95 4.51
C ILE A 148 -19.82 -39.41 4.93
N SER A 149 -19.15 -40.22 4.11
CA SER A 149 -17.76 -40.55 4.35
C SER A 149 -16.83 -39.38 3.97
N GLU A 150 -15.66 -39.29 4.59
CA GLU A 150 -14.67 -38.26 4.24
C GLU A 150 -14.23 -38.36 2.77
N ASN A 151 -14.09 -39.59 2.25
CA ASN A 151 -13.75 -39.82 0.84
C ASN A 151 -14.85 -39.33 -0.10
N ASP A 152 -16.13 -39.63 0.20
CA ASP A 152 -17.24 -39.18 -0.65
C ASP A 152 -17.40 -37.66 -0.62
N TRP A 153 -17.13 -37.03 0.54
CA TRP A 153 -17.10 -35.57 0.64
C TRP A 153 -15.97 -34.96 -0.22
N ASN A 154 -14.77 -35.55 -0.19
CA ASN A 154 -13.65 -35.07 -1.03
C ASN A 154 -13.98 -35.23 -2.52
N VAL A 155 -14.54 -36.37 -2.94
CA VAL A 155 -15.03 -36.58 -4.31
C VAL A 155 -16.08 -35.55 -4.71
N LEU A 156 -16.94 -35.11 -3.78
CA LEU A 156 -17.92 -34.06 -4.01
C LEU A 156 -17.24 -32.68 -4.18
N MET A 157 -16.25 -32.36 -3.36
CA MET A 157 -15.48 -31.10 -3.41
C MET A 157 -14.59 -30.99 -4.66
N ASP A 158 -14.09 -32.12 -5.17
CA ASP A 158 -13.26 -32.19 -6.38
C ASP A 158 -14.06 -32.01 -7.67
N LYS A 159 -15.41 -32.05 -7.61
CA LYS A 159 -16.25 -31.80 -8.78
C LYS A 159 -16.07 -30.35 -9.23
N PRO A 160 -15.61 -30.11 -10.48
CA PRO A 160 -15.38 -28.76 -10.97
C PRO A 160 -16.71 -28.02 -11.11
N GLN A 161 -16.84 -26.94 -10.34
CA GLN A 161 -17.98 -26.02 -10.45
C GLN A 161 -17.58 -24.83 -11.30
N ARG A 162 -18.54 -24.26 -12.04
CA ARG A 162 -18.30 -23.12 -12.93
C ARG A 162 -19.27 -21.98 -12.62
N ASP A 163 -18.78 -20.75 -12.72
CA ASP A 163 -19.61 -19.57 -12.65
C ASP A 163 -20.47 -19.39 -13.92
N ASP A 164 -21.32 -18.36 -13.91
CA ASP A 164 -22.14 -17.90 -15.04
C ASP A 164 -21.34 -17.64 -16.34
N ARG A 165 -20.02 -17.47 -16.24
CA ARG A 165 -19.11 -17.24 -17.37
C ARG A 165 -18.26 -18.46 -17.71
N GLY A 166 -18.58 -19.62 -17.15
CA GLY A 166 -17.85 -20.86 -17.37
C GLY A 166 -16.49 -20.91 -16.68
N LYS A 167 -16.13 -19.95 -15.81
CA LYS A 167 -14.85 -19.97 -15.08
C LYS A 167 -14.96 -20.89 -13.87
N PRO A 168 -13.89 -21.66 -13.55
CA PRO A 168 -13.92 -22.54 -12.39
C PRO A 168 -14.13 -21.74 -11.09
N LEU A 169 -14.99 -22.25 -10.22
CA LEU A 169 -15.19 -21.75 -8.86
C LEU A 169 -14.19 -22.40 -7.92
N VAL A 170 -13.70 -21.61 -6.97
CA VAL A 170 -12.84 -22.08 -5.88
C VAL A 170 -13.73 -22.55 -4.74
N LEU A 171 -13.55 -23.78 -4.28
CA LEU A 171 -14.26 -24.34 -3.14
C LEU A 171 -13.33 -24.71 -1.98
N ASP A 172 -12.01 -24.55 -2.16
CA ASP A 172 -11.05 -24.74 -1.08
C ASP A 172 -11.18 -23.63 -0.02
N GLN A 173 -11.27 -24.02 1.25
CA GLN A 173 -11.47 -23.08 2.35
C GLN A 173 -10.33 -22.07 2.47
N HIS A 174 -9.09 -22.51 2.35
CA HIS A 174 -7.92 -21.65 2.53
C HIS A 174 -7.80 -20.63 1.39
N GLN A 175 -8.02 -21.05 0.16
CA GLN A 175 -8.04 -20.15 -0.99
C GLN A 175 -9.18 -19.14 -0.91
N LEU A 176 -10.39 -19.55 -0.48
CA LEU A 176 -11.51 -18.63 -0.27
C LEU A 176 -11.19 -17.56 0.80
N GLU A 177 -10.60 -17.97 1.93
CA GLU A 177 -10.16 -17.08 2.99
C GLU A 177 -9.07 -16.10 2.54
N HIS A 178 -8.13 -16.57 1.71
CA HIS A 178 -7.09 -15.74 1.12
C HIS A 178 -7.71 -14.68 0.22
N VAL A 179 -8.56 -15.08 -0.73
CA VAL A 179 -9.25 -14.15 -1.63
C VAL A 179 -10.03 -13.09 -0.83
N ILE A 180 -10.76 -13.49 0.21
CA ILE A 180 -11.49 -12.53 1.06
C ILE A 180 -10.54 -11.55 1.75
N SER A 181 -9.41 -12.03 2.29
CA SER A 181 -8.42 -11.17 2.95
C SER A 181 -7.85 -10.15 1.96
N ASP A 182 -7.41 -10.60 0.79
CA ASP A 182 -6.89 -9.71 -0.26
C ASP A 182 -7.92 -8.63 -0.64
N GLN A 183 -9.19 -9.00 -0.78
CA GLN A 183 -10.24 -8.02 -1.13
C GLN A 183 -10.50 -7.02 0.00
N LEU A 184 -10.43 -7.44 1.26
CA LEU A 184 -10.58 -6.54 2.41
C LEU A 184 -9.40 -5.56 2.50
N ASP A 185 -8.18 -6.02 2.24
CA ASP A 185 -6.99 -5.16 2.23
C ASP A 185 -7.09 -4.10 1.11
N ILE A 186 -7.52 -4.50 -0.10
CA ILE A 186 -7.79 -3.57 -1.20
C ILE A 186 -8.86 -2.53 -0.83
N LEU A 187 -9.91 -2.92 -0.09
CA LEU A 187 -10.94 -1.97 0.38
C LEU A 187 -10.36 -0.93 1.36
N GLU A 188 -9.34 -1.27 2.14
CA GLU A 188 -8.64 -0.32 3.02
C GLU A 188 -7.78 0.67 2.22
N GLU A 189 -7.12 0.21 1.16
CA GLU A 189 -6.48 1.10 0.19
C GLU A 189 -7.51 2.06 -0.44
N TYR A 190 -8.70 1.55 -0.78
CA TYR A 190 -9.77 2.39 -1.37
C TYR A 190 -10.27 3.44 -0.38
N ARG A 191 -10.36 3.11 0.91
CA ARG A 191 -10.70 4.09 1.95
C ARG A 191 -9.66 5.20 2.03
N SER A 192 -8.38 4.85 1.97
CA SER A 192 -7.28 5.81 1.96
C SER A 192 -7.33 6.72 0.72
N MET A 193 -7.60 6.16 -0.46
CA MET A 193 -7.78 6.95 -1.69
C MET A 193 -8.99 7.88 -1.61
N LEU A 194 -10.13 7.41 -1.11
CA LEU A 194 -11.34 8.22 -0.92
C LEU A 194 -11.12 9.35 0.10
N ALA A 195 -10.38 9.09 1.18
CA ALA A 195 -9.99 10.13 2.12
C ALA A 195 -9.11 11.21 1.46
N GLY A 196 -8.15 10.82 0.62
CA GLY A 196 -7.36 11.75 -0.19
C GLY A 196 -8.24 12.63 -1.09
N LEU A 197 -9.15 12.02 -1.85
CA LEU A 197 -10.11 12.74 -2.70
C LEU A 197 -11.01 13.69 -1.90
N ARG A 198 -11.38 13.31 -0.68
CA ARG A 198 -12.15 14.16 0.24
C ARG A 198 -11.41 15.46 0.56
N HIS A 199 -10.11 15.36 0.85
CA HIS A 199 -9.27 16.54 1.11
C HIS A 199 -9.06 17.37 -0.15
N GLU A 200 -8.82 16.74 -1.30
CA GLU A 200 -8.70 17.44 -2.59
C GLU A 200 -9.97 18.25 -2.92
N ILE A 201 -11.16 17.62 -2.86
CA ILE A 201 -12.43 18.30 -3.18
C ILE A 201 -12.74 19.44 -2.19
N LYS A 202 -12.46 19.26 -0.89
CA LYS A 202 -12.62 20.34 0.10
C LYS A 202 -11.66 21.51 -0.17
N GLY A 203 -10.42 21.21 -0.54
CA GLY A 203 -9.43 22.24 -0.88
C GLY A 203 -9.88 23.05 -2.11
N GLU A 204 -10.45 22.40 -3.11
CA GLU A 204 -11.03 23.08 -4.28
C GLU A 204 -12.21 23.99 -3.90
N GLU A 205 -13.10 23.54 -3.00
CA GLU A 205 -14.23 24.35 -2.52
C GLU A 205 -13.75 25.61 -1.77
N VAL A 206 -12.79 25.47 -0.87
CA VAL A 206 -12.18 26.61 -0.16
C VAL A 206 -11.51 27.57 -1.15
N HIS A 207 -10.74 27.05 -2.10
CA HIS A 207 -10.08 27.88 -3.10
C HIS A 207 -11.06 28.61 -4.03
N GLN A 208 -12.20 27.99 -4.37
CA GLN A 208 -13.27 28.64 -5.13
C GLN A 208 -13.92 29.78 -4.34
N GLU A 209 -14.15 29.58 -3.04
CA GLU A 209 -14.69 30.61 -2.14
C GLU A 209 -13.70 31.78 -1.97
N GLU A 210 -12.41 31.51 -1.75
CA GLU A 210 -11.37 32.53 -1.68
C GLU A 210 -11.30 33.35 -2.97
N LYS A 211 -11.26 32.68 -4.13
CA LYS A 211 -11.24 33.36 -5.44
C LYS A 211 -12.49 34.20 -5.67
N PHE A 212 -13.65 33.71 -5.23
CA PHE A 212 -14.89 34.47 -5.26
C PHE A 212 -14.77 35.75 -4.42
N GLN A 213 -14.30 35.62 -3.18
CA GLN A 213 -14.10 36.76 -2.28
C GLN A 213 -13.10 37.77 -2.83
N GLU A 214 -11.95 37.33 -3.37
CA GLU A 214 -10.97 38.19 -4.05
C GLU A 214 -11.59 38.93 -5.24
N THR A 215 -12.39 38.24 -6.05
CA THR A 215 -13.09 38.83 -7.19
C THR A 215 -14.07 39.91 -6.73
N VAL A 216 -14.84 39.65 -5.66
CA VAL A 216 -15.78 40.63 -5.08
C VAL A 216 -15.03 41.83 -4.50
N LEU A 217 -13.95 41.60 -3.74
CA LEU A 217 -13.13 42.68 -3.15
C LEU A 217 -12.46 43.54 -4.22
N SER A 218 -11.95 42.93 -5.29
CA SER A 218 -11.37 43.63 -6.43
C SER A 218 -12.42 44.52 -7.11
N ALA A 219 -13.62 43.99 -7.37
CA ALA A 219 -14.72 44.75 -7.95
C ALA A 219 -15.14 45.92 -7.05
N LEU A 220 -15.27 45.71 -5.73
CA LEU A 220 -15.58 46.78 -4.78
C LEU A 220 -14.50 47.86 -4.73
N THR A 221 -13.23 47.48 -4.87
CA THR A 221 -12.11 48.43 -4.93
C THR A 221 -12.17 49.28 -6.20
N GLU A 222 -12.48 48.68 -7.35
CA GLU A 222 -12.66 49.38 -8.63
C GLU A 222 -13.81 50.41 -8.55
N VAL A 223 -14.93 50.01 -7.96
CA VAL A 223 -16.07 50.91 -7.70
C VAL A 223 -15.65 52.06 -6.79
N ARG A 224 -14.92 51.78 -5.70
CA ARG A 224 -14.44 52.81 -4.76
C ARG A 224 -13.51 53.82 -5.43
N GLU A 225 -12.53 53.37 -6.21
CA GLU A 225 -11.61 54.28 -6.90
C GLU A 225 -12.34 55.10 -7.97
N SER A 226 -13.29 54.50 -8.71
CA SER A 226 -14.13 55.23 -9.67
C SER A 226 -14.94 56.34 -9.00
N LEU A 227 -15.53 56.08 -7.83
CA LEU A 227 -16.24 57.09 -7.04
C LEU A 227 -15.30 58.20 -6.57
N LYS A 228 -14.10 57.86 -6.09
CA LYS A 228 -13.11 58.83 -5.62
C LYS A 228 -12.69 59.80 -6.72
N VAL A 229 -12.44 59.30 -7.94
CA VAL A 229 -12.15 60.13 -9.11
C VAL A 229 -13.30 61.09 -9.39
N GLY A 230 -14.54 60.59 -9.40
CA GLY A 230 -15.72 61.42 -9.59
C GLY A 230 -15.87 62.53 -8.52
N PHE A 231 -15.63 62.22 -7.25
CA PHE A 231 -15.68 63.22 -6.18
C PHE A 231 -14.57 64.27 -6.28
N GLN A 232 -13.35 63.88 -6.68
CA GLN A 232 -12.26 64.83 -6.88
C GLN A 232 -12.56 65.83 -8.01
N SER A 233 -13.20 65.37 -9.09
CA SER A 233 -13.66 66.25 -10.18
C SER A 233 -14.67 67.30 -9.69
N ILE A 234 -15.58 66.93 -8.79
CA ILE A 234 -16.55 67.87 -8.19
C ILE A 234 -15.86 68.93 -7.32
N LEU A 235 -14.88 68.52 -6.50
CA LEU A 235 -14.22 69.44 -5.57
C LEU A 235 -13.39 70.53 -6.27
N LEU A 236 -12.99 70.31 -7.53
CA LEU A 236 -12.12 71.22 -8.29
C LEU A 236 -12.87 72.16 -9.24
N GLY A 237 -14.20 72.02 -9.40
CA GLY A 237 -14.97 72.81 -10.36
C GLY A 237 -16.40 73.09 -9.91
N ASN A 238 -16.79 74.37 -9.89
CA ASN A 238 -18.13 74.82 -9.53
C ASN A 238 -19.05 74.78 -10.77
N ASP A 239 -19.62 73.62 -11.09
CA ASP A 239 -20.63 73.52 -12.16
C ASP A 239 -21.56 72.31 -12.01
N GLN A 240 -22.84 72.55 -12.29
CA GLN A 240 -23.94 71.57 -12.28
C GLN A 240 -23.65 70.31 -13.13
N ASN A 241 -22.76 70.41 -14.12
CA ASN A 241 -22.34 69.30 -14.99
C ASN A 241 -21.54 68.21 -14.25
N CYS A 242 -20.76 68.56 -13.22
CA CYS A 242 -19.98 67.56 -12.47
C CYS A 242 -20.88 66.61 -11.66
N LEU A 243 -22.05 67.09 -11.21
CA LEU A 243 -23.00 66.28 -10.44
C LEU A 243 -23.68 65.21 -11.31
N GLU A 244 -24.06 65.56 -12.54
CA GLU A 244 -24.63 64.58 -13.48
C GLU A 244 -23.60 63.56 -13.94
N GLU A 245 -22.34 63.96 -14.11
CA GLU A 245 -21.25 63.01 -14.43
C GLU A 245 -21.01 62.02 -13.28
N LEU A 246 -20.96 62.47 -12.02
CA LEU A 246 -20.87 61.59 -10.85
C LEU A 246 -22.07 60.65 -10.76
N LYS A 247 -23.28 61.16 -10.98
CA LYS A 247 -24.50 60.35 -10.97
C LYS A 247 -24.44 59.25 -12.03
N THR A 248 -23.91 59.56 -13.22
CA THR A 248 -23.73 58.59 -14.29
C THR A 248 -22.69 57.53 -13.92
N ILE A 249 -21.58 57.92 -13.28
CA ILE A 249 -20.55 56.99 -12.77
C ILE A 249 -21.14 56.06 -11.70
N VAL A 250 -21.82 56.61 -10.69
CA VAL A 250 -22.47 55.85 -9.62
C VAL A 250 -23.50 54.88 -10.18
N GLN A 251 -24.34 55.33 -11.12
CA GLN A 251 -25.36 54.51 -11.76
C GLN A 251 -24.72 53.35 -12.54
N ASN A 252 -23.67 53.62 -13.31
CA ASN A 252 -22.96 52.61 -14.10
C ASN A 252 -22.30 51.56 -13.19
N GLU A 253 -21.57 51.99 -12.17
CA GLU A 253 -20.92 51.09 -11.21
C GLU A 253 -21.93 50.29 -10.39
N THR A 254 -23.06 50.90 -10.01
CA THR A 254 -24.16 50.18 -9.34
C THR A 254 -24.78 49.13 -10.27
N SER A 255 -24.90 49.42 -11.56
CA SER A 255 -25.44 48.47 -12.55
C SER A 255 -24.50 47.29 -12.75
N LYS A 256 -23.19 47.53 -12.83
CA LYS A 256 -22.17 46.47 -12.88
C LYS A 256 -22.21 45.58 -11.62
N LEU A 257 -22.30 46.19 -10.43
CA LEU A 257 -22.45 45.45 -9.17
C LEU A 257 -23.74 44.62 -9.14
N GLN A 258 -24.85 45.18 -9.61
CA GLN A 258 -26.13 44.47 -9.69
C GLN A 258 -26.08 43.30 -10.68
N GLU A 259 -25.43 43.46 -11.84
CA GLU A 259 -25.22 42.35 -12.79
C GLU A 259 -24.34 41.25 -12.19
N LEU A 260 -23.27 41.63 -11.49
CA LEU A 260 -22.39 40.67 -10.80
C LEU A 260 -23.15 39.91 -9.71
N ILE A 261 -23.91 40.62 -8.87
CA ILE A 261 -24.75 40.02 -7.82
C ILE A 261 -25.83 39.12 -8.43
N ALA A 262 -26.50 39.56 -9.50
CA ALA A 262 -27.53 38.77 -10.16
C ALA A 262 -26.95 37.49 -10.78
N SER A 263 -25.81 37.58 -11.46
CA SER A 263 -25.11 36.43 -12.03
C SER A 263 -24.74 35.42 -10.94
N ASN A 264 -24.25 35.88 -9.79
CA ASN A 264 -23.91 35.02 -8.67
C ASN A 264 -25.14 34.43 -7.97
N LEU A 265 -26.21 35.22 -7.80
CA LEU A 265 -27.48 34.75 -7.24
C LEU A 265 -28.12 33.68 -8.12
N ASP A 266 -28.04 33.80 -9.44
CA ASP A 266 -28.51 32.76 -10.35
C ASP A 266 -27.65 31.50 -10.23
N HIS A 267 -26.34 31.64 -10.03
CA HIS A 267 -25.46 30.50 -9.75
C HIS A 267 -25.84 29.77 -8.45
N VAL A 268 -26.10 30.52 -7.39
CA VAL A 268 -26.56 29.98 -6.09
C VAL A 268 -27.95 29.38 -6.21
N ARG A 269 -28.89 30.07 -6.86
CA ARG A 269 -30.27 29.59 -7.05
C ARG A 269 -30.27 28.30 -7.85
N ASN A 270 -29.50 28.20 -8.93
CA ASN A 270 -29.39 26.96 -9.70
C ASN A 270 -28.80 25.83 -8.85
N ALA A 271 -27.76 26.11 -8.06
CA ALA A 271 -27.19 25.12 -7.13
C ALA A 271 -28.19 24.64 -6.06
N VAL A 272 -29.03 25.55 -5.53
CA VAL A 272 -30.08 25.22 -4.55
C VAL A 272 -31.22 24.43 -5.19
N THR A 273 -31.63 24.79 -6.41
CA THR A 273 -32.72 24.10 -7.11
C THR A 273 -32.32 22.67 -7.47
N ASP A 274 -31.06 22.45 -7.86
CA ASP A 274 -30.48 21.12 -8.09
C ASP A 274 -30.37 20.29 -6.81
N ALA A 275 -30.13 20.93 -5.66
CA ALA A 275 -30.09 20.26 -4.36
C ALA A 275 -31.48 19.85 -3.85
N ILE A 276 -32.51 20.66 -4.10
CA ILE A 276 -33.89 20.42 -3.62
C ILE A 276 -34.66 19.44 -4.54
N GLY A 277 -34.31 19.37 -5.83
CA GLY A 277 -35.02 18.54 -6.81
C GLY A 277 -34.84 17.02 -6.67
N LYS A 278 -33.95 16.53 -5.80
CA LYS A 278 -33.74 15.09 -5.57
C LYS A 278 -34.34 14.68 -4.23
N PRO A 279 -35.47 13.94 -4.18
CA PRO A 279 -36.03 13.47 -2.93
C PRO A 279 -35.06 12.49 -2.26
N SER A 280 -34.57 12.87 -1.08
CA SER A 280 -33.82 11.96 -0.20
C SER A 280 -34.69 10.77 0.22
N PRO A 281 -34.11 9.55 0.35
CA PRO A 281 -34.80 8.43 0.99
C PRO A 281 -35.09 8.77 2.47
N PRO A 282 -36.16 8.20 3.05
CA PRO A 282 -36.53 8.50 4.43
C PRO A 282 -35.42 8.05 5.39
N ALA A 283 -34.86 9.01 6.11
CA ALA A 283 -33.85 8.80 7.14
C ALA A 283 -34.47 8.10 8.35
N ALA A 284 -33.89 6.96 8.72
CA ALA A 284 -34.11 6.34 10.02
C ALA A 284 -33.41 7.20 11.09
N SER A 285 -34.16 7.50 12.16
CA SER A 285 -33.70 8.21 13.34
C SER A 285 -32.76 7.32 14.17
N GLU A 286 -31.55 7.80 14.46
CA GLU A 286 -30.73 7.27 15.55
C GLU A 286 -30.45 8.39 16.55
N ASP A 287 -30.77 8.06 17.80
CA ASP A 287 -30.65 8.87 18.99
C ASP A 287 -29.19 9.17 19.37
N ALA A 288 -29.03 10.33 19.99
CA ALA A 288 -27.80 10.87 20.54
C ALA A 288 -27.48 10.27 21.92
N ILE A 289 -26.21 9.89 22.16
CA ILE A 289 -25.51 9.91 23.47
C ILE A 289 -24.01 10.04 23.14
N ASP A 290 -23.29 11.14 23.37
CA ASP A 290 -22.78 11.78 24.62
C ASP A 290 -21.53 11.11 25.23
N GLY A 291 -20.55 11.93 25.64
CA GLY A 291 -19.35 11.58 26.42
C GLY A 291 -18.03 11.63 25.63
N ALA A 292 -17.24 12.71 25.64
CA ALA A 292 -16.46 13.31 26.74
C ALA A 292 -15.32 12.41 27.26
N GLY A 293 -14.09 12.95 27.24
CA GLY A 293 -13.09 12.67 28.29
C GLY A 293 -11.68 12.28 27.84
N ASP A 294 -10.71 12.95 28.50
CA ASP A 294 -9.30 12.59 28.78
C ASP A 294 -8.28 12.67 27.65
N ASP A 295 -7.31 13.60 27.66
CA ASP A 295 -6.36 14.01 28.73
C ASP A 295 -5.46 12.86 29.18
N SER A 296 -4.17 12.95 28.81
CA SER A 296 -3.04 12.47 29.62
C SER A 296 -1.74 12.75 28.89
N GLY A 297 -0.97 13.67 29.47
CA GLY A 297 0.44 13.88 29.16
C GLY A 297 1.34 12.72 29.57
N GLY A 298 2.60 12.85 29.20
CA GLY A 298 3.68 11.95 29.58
C GLY A 298 5.01 12.62 29.28
N GLU A 299 5.47 13.43 30.24
CA GLU A 299 6.87 13.85 30.37
C GLU A 299 7.67 12.65 30.90
N ASP A 300 8.83 12.37 30.31
CA ASP A 300 9.76 11.34 30.79
C ASP A 300 11.12 12.02 31.06
N GLU A 301 11.31 12.38 32.33
CA GLU A 301 12.58 12.87 32.91
C GLU A 301 13.45 11.67 33.31
N GLY A 302 14.47 11.39 32.49
CA GLY A 302 15.55 10.47 32.84
C GLY A 302 16.62 11.17 33.69
N THR A 303 16.54 11.00 35.01
CA THR A 303 17.59 11.35 35.98
C THR A 303 18.52 10.16 36.17
N GLU A 304 19.79 10.27 35.76
CA GLU A 304 20.81 9.24 36.05
C GLU A 304 21.93 9.79 36.95
N VAL A 305 21.91 9.24 38.16
CA VAL A 305 22.83 9.19 39.31
C VAL A 305 24.32 9.47 39.00
N LEU A 306 24.83 10.54 39.59
CA LEU A 306 26.27 10.81 39.78
C LEU A 306 26.79 10.09 41.04
N GLN A 307 27.93 9.42 40.90
CA GLN A 307 28.73 8.86 42.01
C GLN A 307 29.64 9.94 42.63
N PRO A 308 30.05 9.79 43.91
CA PRO A 308 30.86 10.78 44.60
C PRO A 308 32.34 10.69 44.18
N GLU A 309 32.91 11.82 43.76
CA GLU A 309 34.35 11.96 43.54
C GLU A 309 35.13 11.97 44.87
N PRO A 310 36.36 11.42 44.89
CA PRO A 310 37.27 11.50 46.02
C PRO A 310 37.94 12.87 46.12
N ASP A 311 38.16 13.33 47.36
CA ASP A 311 38.78 14.63 47.65
C ASP A 311 40.11 14.85 46.90
N PRO A 312 40.30 16.01 46.25
CA PRO A 312 41.51 16.31 45.50
C PRO A 312 42.71 16.52 46.46
N PRO A 313 43.91 16.04 46.09
CA PRO A 313 45.13 16.45 46.77
C PRO A 313 45.40 17.95 46.52
N GLU A 314 46.01 18.60 47.50
CA GLU A 314 46.38 20.03 47.54
C GLU A 314 46.76 20.62 46.17
N GLU A 315 45.81 21.35 45.58
CA GLU A 315 45.90 22.05 44.28
C GLU A 315 47.10 23.03 44.22
N ALA A 316 47.64 23.44 45.37
CA ALA A 316 48.79 24.31 45.48
C ALA A 316 50.12 23.65 45.02
N GLU A 317 50.31 22.34 45.22
CA GLU A 317 51.55 21.66 44.77
C GLU A 317 51.55 21.42 43.25
N VAL A 318 50.38 21.17 42.65
CA VAL A 318 50.26 20.96 41.19
C VAL A 318 50.47 22.28 40.43
N ILE A 319 49.95 23.40 40.96
CA ILE A 319 50.16 24.72 40.35
C ILE A 319 51.64 25.14 40.41
N GLN A 320 52.35 24.81 41.50
CA GLN A 320 53.76 25.16 41.63
C GLN A 320 54.68 24.27 40.77
N GLN A 321 54.38 22.98 40.64
CA GLN A 321 55.10 22.09 39.71
C GLN A 321 54.88 22.47 38.24
N ASN A 322 53.67 22.93 37.87
CA ASN A 322 53.39 23.41 36.52
C ASN A 322 54.07 24.76 36.22
N ALA A 323 54.21 25.63 37.23
CA ALA A 323 54.93 26.89 37.08
C ALA A 323 56.45 26.67 36.87
N GLU A 324 57.07 25.76 37.62
CA GLU A 324 58.50 25.43 37.46
C GLU A 324 58.80 24.66 36.16
N PHE A 325 57.82 23.94 35.58
CA PHE A 325 57.95 23.29 34.28
C PHE A 325 57.93 24.30 33.12
N MET A 326 57.09 25.33 33.19
CA MET A 326 56.97 26.34 32.13
C MET A 326 58.17 27.32 32.08
N GLU A 327 58.92 27.48 33.18
CA GLU A 327 60.02 28.45 33.27
C GLU A 327 61.36 27.93 32.70
N ASN A 328 61.50 26.63 32.45
CA ASN A 328 62.72 26.01 31.88
C ASN A 328 62.61 25.60 30.40
N VAL A 329 61.47 25.85 29.75
CA VAL A 329 61.26 25.56 28.31
C VAL A 329 61.62 26.81 27.51
N ALA A 330 62.88 27.25 27.62
CA ALA A 330 63.48 28.16 26.65
C ALA A 330 63.82 27.36 25.39
N VAL A 331 62.76 27.00 24.66
CA VAL A 331 62.76 26.22 23.43
C VAL A 331 63.20 27.15 22.30
N ASP A 332 64.49 27.10 22.01
CA ASP A 332 65.12 27.56 20.78
C ASP A 332 64.82 26.56 19.64
N ASP A 333 63.53 26.16 19.49
CA ASP A 333 63.08 25.07 18.62
C ASP A 333 62.17 25.57 17.48
N GLY A 334 62.22 26.88 17.18
CA GLY A 334 61.45 27.48 16.08
C GLY A 334 61.70 26.78 14.73
N GLU A 335 62.93 26.31 14.50
CA GLU A 335 63.30 25.56 13.29
C GLU A 335 62.64 24.16 13.23
N GLU A 336 62.45 23.48 14.36
CA GLU A 336 61.82 22.16 14.40
C GLU A 336 60.31 22.26 14.16
N TYR A 337 59.66 23.28 14.72
CA TYR A 337 58.24 23.53 14.50
C TYR A 337 57.92 23.85 13.03
N GLU A 338 58.71 24.71 12.38
CA GLU A 338 58.55 25.01 10.95
C GLU A 338 58.73 23.76 10.07
N ALA A 339 59.71 22.90 10.39
CA ALA A 339 59.94 21.66 9.66
C ALA A 339 58.73 20.71 9.72
N VAL A 340 58.09 20.61 10.90
CA VAL A 340 56.87 19.79 11.09
C VAL A 340 55.71 20.35 10.26
N ILE A 341 55.48 21.67 10.28
CA ILE A 341 54.42 22.29 9.46
C ILE A 341 54.68 22.04 7.97
N TRP A 342 55.92 22.21 7.51
CA TRP A 342 56.28 21.96 6.11
C TRP A 342 56.08 20.50 5.71
N GLN A 343 56.40 19.55 6.58
CA GLN A 343 56.14 18.13 6.35
C GLN A 343 54.64 17.84 6.24
N ARG A 344 53.83 18.41 7.14
CA ARG A 344 52.39 18.24 7.12
C ARG A 344 51.76 18.85 5.87
N ARG A 345 52.21 20.05 5.47
CA ARG A 345 51.77 20.69 4.22
C ARG A 345 52.07 19.84 3.00
N ARG A 346 53.29 19.30 2.86
CA ARG A 346 53.64 18.38 1.77
C ARG A 346 52.77 17.13 1.74
N GLN A 347 52.36 16.62 2.90
CA GLN A 347 51.44 15.50 2.96
C GLN A 347 50.05 15.90 2.43
N ILE A 348 49.51 17.04 2.87
CA ILE A 348 48.22 17.53 2.40
C ILE A 348 48.24 17.80 0.90
N ASP A 349 49.32 18.39 0.37
CA ASP A 349 49.48 18.63 -1.07
C ASP A 349 49.46 17.33 -1.88
N ARG A 350 50.06 16.24 -1.35
CA ARG A 350 49.96 14.90 -1.98
C ARG A 350 48.54 14.36 -1.93
N GLU A 351 47.85 14.49 -0.80
CA GLU A 351 46.45 14.05 -0.67
C GLU A 351 45.52 14.81 -1.64
N ILE A 352 45.77 16.11 -1.86
CA ILE A 352 45.06 16.92 -2.87
C ILE A 352 45.35 16.39 -4.28
N PHE A 353 46.61 16.10 -4.60
CA PHE A 353 47.00 15.56 -5.90
C PHE A 353 46.34 14.21 -6.18
N ASP A 354 46.37 13.30 -5.20
CA ASP A 354 45.73 11.98 -5.29
C ASP A 354 44.21 12.10 -5.47
N ALA A 355 43.57 13.04 -4.77
CA ALA A 355 42.14 13.31 -4.93
C ALA A 355 41.78 13.86 -6.32
N TYR A 356 42.64 14.67 -6.93
CA TYR A 356 42.44 15.11 -8.31
C TYR A 356 42.57 13.96 -9.31
N ALA A 357 43.54 13.07 -9.13
CA ALA A 357 43.67 11.87 -9.97
C ALA A 357 42.42 10.97 -9.84
N GLU A 358 41.89 10.78 -8.64
CA GLU A 358 40.64 10.05 -8.40
C GLU A 358 39.45 10.69 -9.15
N ILE A 359 39.32 12.02 -9.15
CA ILE A 359 38.26 12.73 -9.89
C ILE A 359 38.39 12.47 -11.40
N GLU A 360 39.59 12.47 -11.95
CA GLU A 360 39.83 12.19 -13.37
C GLU A 360 39.42 10.76 -13.73
N GLU A 361 39.78 9.77 -12.91
CA GLU A 361 39.36 8.38 -13.07
C GLU A 361 37.83 8.24 -13.03
N LEU A 362 37.17 8.92 -12.08
CA LEU A 362 35.72 8.93 -11.96
C LEU A 362 35.03 9.61 -13.15
N ASP A 363 35.60 10.69 -13.68
CA ASP A 363 35.08 11.36 -14.87
C ASP A 363 35.16 10.46 -16.12
N ASN A 364 36.26 9.73 -16.28
CA ASN A 364 36.42 8.74 -17.34
C ASN A 364 35.37 7.62 -17.23
N LEU A 365 35.17 7.08 -16.02
CA LEU A 365 34.15 6.07 -15.75
C LEU A 365 32.73 6.59 -16.03
N ILE A 366 32.40 7.80 -15.58
CA ILE A 366 31.09 8.44 -15.84
C ILE A 366 30.89 8.62 -17.35
N ALA A 367 31.93 9.02 -18.09
CA ALA A 367 31.86 9.17 -19.54
C ALA A 367 31.64 7.83 -20.25
N GLU A 368 32.28 6.75 -19.81
CA GLU A 368 32.08 5.40 -20.33
C GLU A 368 30.63 4.92 -20.09
N LEU A 369 30.16 4.97 -18.84
CA LEU A 369 28.79 4.60 -18.47
C LEU A 369 27.72 5.41 -19.21
N LYS A 370 28.02 6.68 -19.56
CA LYS A 370 27.11 7.52 -20.35
C LYS A 370 26.98 7.07 -21.80
N ARG A 371 28.01 6.45 -22.39
CA ARG A 371 28.01 5.95 -23.77
C ARG A 371 27.29 4.61 -23.92
N GLU A 372 27.12 3.87 -22.82
CA GLU A 372 26.40 2.60 -22.86
C GLU A 372 24.93 2.76 -23.24
N PRO A 373 24.35 1.83 -24.03
CA PRO A 373 22.96 1.87 -24.39
C PRO A 373 22.08 1.71 -23.15
N LYS A 374 21.08 2.58 -23.02
CA LYS A 374 20.14 2.61 -21.89
C LYS A 374 18.69 2.56 -22.36
N CYS A 375 17.84 2.01 -21.52
CA CYS A 375 16.39 2.16 -21.60
C CYS A 375 15.81 2.35 -20.20
N GLU A 376 14.52 2.64 -20.12
CA GLU A 376 13.80 2.62 -18.85
C GLU A 376 13.97 1.25 -18.15
N PRO A 377 14.31 1.23 -16.84
CA PRO A 377 14.32 0.01 -16.06
C PRO A 377 12.99 -0.73 -16.15
N ARG A 378 13.03 -2.05 -15.97
CA ARG A 378 11.83 -2.88 -15.97
C ARG A 378 10.99 -2.54 -14.75
N ASP A 379 9.78 -2.06 -14.99
CA ASP A 379 8.81 -1.76 -13.93
C ASP A 379 8.04 -3.03 -13.57
N PHE A 380 8.42 -3.66 -12.48
CA PHE A 380 7.76 -4.86 -11.96
C PHE A 380 6.37 -4.53 -11.37
N SER A 381 6.21 -3.34 -10.80
CA SER A 381 4.98 -2.89 -10.14
C SER A 381 3.84 -2.59 -11.12
N ARG A 382 4.16 -2.07 -12.32
CA ARG A 382 3.15 -1.80 -13.36
C ARG A 382 2.61 -3.05 -14.05
N GLY A 383 3.14 -4.21 -13.73
CA GLY A 383 2.87 -5.43 -14.47
C GLY A 383 1.50 -6.05 -14.30
N VAL A 384 0.72 -5.55 -13.34
CA VAL A 384 -0.58 -6.11 -12.97
C VAL A 384 -1.56 -6.03 -14.13
N ILE A 385 -2.14 -7.16 -14.51
CA ILE A 385 -3.14 -7.22 -15.58
C ILE A 385 -4.45 -6.64 -15.07
N ARG A 386 -4.67 -5.35 -15.38
CA ARG A 386 -5.90 -4.65 -14.96
C ARG A 386 -7.10 -4.99 -15.83
N ARG A 387 -6.90 -5.33 -17.10
CA ARG A 387 -8.02 -5.56 -18.03
C ARG A 387 -8.56 -6.99 -17.89
N TRP A 388 -9.87 -7.10 -17.71
CA TRP A 388 -10.55 -8.37 -17.45
C TRP A 388 -10.44 -9.40 -18.59
N ASN A 389 -10.40 -8.95 -19.84
CA ASN A 389 -10.23 -9.79 -21.02
C ASN A 389 -8.80 -10.35 -21.15
N GLU A 390 -7.83 -9.72 -20.47
CA GLU A 390 -6.42 -10.14 -20.44
C GLU A 390 -6.13 -11.02 -19.22
N ARG A 391 -7.06 -11.17 -18.25
CA ARG A 391 -6.87 -11.99 -17.04
C ARG A 391 -6.78 -13.51 -17.29
N THR A 392 -6.96 -13.96 -18.52
CA THR A 392 -6.69 -15.35 -18.92
C THR A 392 -5.25 -15.55 -19.40
N ILE A 393 -4.50 -14.46 -19.59
CA ILE A 393 -3.09 -14.52 -19.99
C ILE A 393 -2.30 -15.10 -18.81
N CYS A 394 -1.50 -16.11 -19.12
CA CYS A 394 -0.61 -16.75 -18.17
C CYS A 394 0.81 -16.20 -18.33
N CYS A 395 1.48 -15.91 -17.22
CA CYS A 395 2.90 -15.60 -17.22
C CYS A 395 3.70 -16.83 -17.65
N VAL A 396 4.47 -16.72 -18.74
CA VAL A 396 5.23 -17.85 -19.29
C VAL A 396 6.32 -18.37 -18.33
N PHE A 397 6.72 -17.57 -17.35
CA PHE A 397 7.80 -17.92 -16.42
C PHE A 397 7.27 -18.55 -15.13
N CYS A 398 6.38 -17.88 -14.40
CA CYS A 398 5.86 -18.38 -13.12
C CYS A 398 4.50 -19.08 -13.21
N GLN A 399 3.88 -19.12 -14.39
CA GLN A 399 2.56 -19.69 -14.62
C GLN A 399 1.41 -19.00 -13.86
N GLY A 400 1.63 -17.81 -13.29
CA GLY A 400 0.57 -16.98 -12.69
C GLY A 400 -0.44 -16.55 -13.75
N ILE A 401 -1.73 -16.82 -13.52
CA ILE A 401 -2.81 -16.56 -14.49
C ILE A 401 -3.50 -15.24 -14.15
N GLY A 402 -3.42 -14.27 -15.06
CA GLY A 402 -4.14 -13.01 -14.95
C GLY A 402 -3.64 -12.05 -13.87
N GLU A 403 -2.52 -12.39 -13.22
CA GLU A 403 -1.88 -11.56 -12.21
C GLU A 403 -1.01 -10.50 -12.89
N HIS A 404 -0.07 -10.93 -13.74
CA HIS A 404 0.88 -10.04 -14.40
C HIS A 404 1.27 -10.55 -15.80
N TYR A 405 1.72 -9.62 -16.65
CA TYR A 405 2.33 -9.96 -17.92
C TYR A 405 3.68 -10.66 -17.72
N SER A 406 4.13 -11.46 -18.70
CA SER A 406 5.42 -12.14 -18.57
C SER A 406 6.62 -11.19 -18.45
N ASP A 407 6.51 -10.00 -19.04
CA ASP A 407 7.55 -8.97 -19.03
C ASP A 407 7.93 -8.51 -17.60
N PRO A 408 6.98 -8.12 -16.74
CA PRO A 408 7.19 -7.71 -15.34
C PRO A 408 7.14 -8.88 -14.31
N CYS A 409 7.52 -10.11 -14.67
CA CYS A 409 7.49 -11.22 -13.72
C CYS A 409 8.43 -11.01 -12.51
N GLU A 410 7.87 -10.96 -11.30
CA GLU A 410 8.60 -10.72 -10.05
C GLU A 410 9.33 -11.95 -9.51
N ILE A 411 8.83 -13.15 -9.81
CA ILE A 411 9.42 -14.41 -9.36
C ILE A 411 10.75 -14.66 -10.08
N TYR A 412 10.80 -14.38 -11.39
CA TYR A 412 11.99 -14.54 -12.20
C TYR A 412 12.41 -13.19 -12.75
N LYS A 413 13.23 -12.42 -12.03
CA LYS A 413 13.64 -11.07 -12.43
C LYS A 413 14.72 -11.07 -13.51
N GLU A 414 15.65 -12.02 -13.43
CA GLU A 414 16.82 -12.05 -14.31
C GLU A 414 16.53 -12.59 -15.71
N SER A 415 16.96 -11.86 -16.74
CA SER A 415 16.80 -12.26 -18.14
C SER A 415 17.56 -13.54 -18.50
N SER A 416 18.68 -13.82 -17.85
CA SER A 416 19.47 -15.06 -17.96
C SER A 416 18.64 -16.30 -17.56
N VAL A 417 17.98 -16.22 -16.41
CA VAL A 417 17.10 -17.26 -15.87
C VAL A 417 15.90 -17.45 -16.78
N ARG A 418 15.24 -16.35 -17.20
CA ARG A 418 14.11 -16.40 -18.15
C ARG A 418 14.48 -17.09 -19.46
N ARG A 419 15.66 -16.79 -20.02
CA ARG A 419 16.17 -17.44 -21.24
C ARG A 419 16.43 -18.93 -21.02
N SER A 420 16.90 -19.31 -19.84
CA SER A 420 17.11 -20.72 -19.47
C SER A 420 15.79 -21.48 -19.36
N ILE A 421 14.76 -20.89 -18.75
CA ILE A 421 13.40 -21.45 -18.70
C ILE A 421 12.86 -21.68 -20.12
N LEU A 422 12.94 -20.67 -21.01
CA LEU A 422 12.47 -20.84 -22.39
C LEU A 422 13.24 -21.92 -23.14
N LYS A 423 14.55 -22.05 -22.91
CA LYS A 423 15.36 -23.12 -23.52
C LYS A 423 14.95 -24.50 -23.01
N GLY A 424 14.74 -24.64 -21.70
CA GLY A 424 14.33 -25.89 -21.05
C GLY A 424 12.92 -26.35 -21.47
N GLU A 425 11.99 -25.42 -21.63
CA GLU A 425 10.62 -25.71 -22.08
C GLU A 425 10.47 -25.74 -23.62
N HIS A 426 11.58 -25.69 -24.35
CA HIS A 426 11.60 -25.63 -25.83
C HIS A 426 10.72 -24.51 -26.41
N ARG A 427 10.65 -23.35 -25.76
CA ARG A 427 9.88 -22.19 -26.22
C ARG A 427 10.70 -21.27 -27.12
N CYS A 428 10.00 -20.51 -27.95
CA CYS A 428 10.60 -19.51 -28.80
C CYS A 428 10.89 -18.21 -28.04
N ALA A 429 12.15 -17.78 -28.02
CA ALA A 429 12.55 -16.53 -27.37
C ALA A 429 11.88 -15.26 -27.96
N CYS A 430 11.29 -15.34 -29.15
CA CYS A 430 10.64 -14.20 -29.84
C CYS A 430 9.14 -14.09 -29.55
N CYS A 431 8.40 -15.20 -29.56
CA CYS A 431 6.95 -15.21 -29.33
C CYS A 431 6.50 -15.89 -28.03
N LEU A 432 7.42 -16.52 -27.29
CA LEU A 432 7.19 -17.26 -26.04
C LEU A 432 6.33 -18.54 -26.16
N GLU A 433 5.92 -18.91 -27.38
CA GLU A 433 5.17 -20.13 -27.66
C GLU A 433 6.10 -21.36 -27.69
N ILE A 434 5.55 -22.53 -27.40
CA ILE A 434 6.26 -23.82 -27.49
C ILE A 434 6.65 -24.08 -28.94
N ARG A 435 7.91 -24.45 -29.18
CA ARG A 435 8.40 -24.81 -30.51
C ARG A 435 8.05 -26.25 -30.82
N PHE A 436 7.38 -26.46 -31.94
CA PHE A 436 7.32 -27.74 -32.62
C PHE A 436 8.44 -27.84 -33.66
N GLN A 437 8.71 -29.02 -34.22
CA GLN A 437 9.81 -29.27 -35.18
C GLN A 437 9.86 -28.26 -36.35
N HIS A 438 8.72 -27.66 -36.73
CA HIS A 438 8.61 -26.68 -37.82
C HIS A 438 8.06 -25.32 -37.35
N HIS A 439 8.49 -24.81 -36.18
CA HIS A 439 7.99 -23.53 -35.65
C HIS A 439 8.40 -22.33 -36.51
N ILE A 440 7.44 -21.74 -37.24
CA ILE A 440 7.60 -20.48 -37.96
C ILE A 440 7.17 -19.32 -37.03
N CYS A 441 8.16 -18.62 -36.47
CA CYS A 441 7.89 -17.54 -35.52
C CYS A 441 7.34 -16.29 -36.20
N ARG A 442 6.03 -16.04 -36.06
CA ARG A 442 5.37 -14.82 -36.58
C ARG A 442 5.95 -13.51 -36.03
N LYS A 443 6.56 -13.54 -34.84
CA LYS A 443 7.20 -12.39 -34.19
C LYS A 443 8.72 -12.25 -34.46
N PHE A 444 9.28 -13.01 -35.40
CA PHE A 444 10.74 -13.00 -35.63
C PHE A 444 11.27 -11.61 -36.05
N ASN A 445 10.51 -10.90 -36.87
CA ASN A 445 10.83 -9.55 -37.38
C ASN A 445 10.22 -8.42 -36.54
N VAL A 446 9.69 -8.70 -35.35
CA VAL A 446 9.20 -7.66 -34.44
C VAL A 446 10.39 -7.14 -33.63
N LYS A 447 10.55 -5.81 -33.58
CA LYS A 447 11.60 -5.17 -32.77
C LYS A 447 11.25 -5.26 -31.28
N CYS A 448 12.25 -5.54 -30.46
CA CYS A 448 12.11 -5.51 -29.01
C CYS A 448 11.76 -4.09 -28.53
N TYR A 449 10.83 -3.99 -27.57
CA TYR A 449 10.40 -2.72 -26.99
C TYR A 449 11.56 -1.95 -26.34
N HIS A 450 12.46 -2.64 -25.63
CA HIS A 450 13.56 -2.04 -24.88
C HIS A 450 14.75 -1.67 -25.78
N CYS A 451 15.41 -2.66 -26.39
CA CYS A 451 16.66 -2.42 -27.13
C CYS A 451 16.50 -2.16 -28.63
N LYS A 452 15.27 -2.24 -29.17
CA LYS A 452 14.94 -2.08 -30.60
C LYS A 452 15.61 -3.07 -31.56
N ARG A 453 16.35 -4.07 -31.06
CA ARG A 453 16.91 -5.19 -31.85
C ARG A 453 15.85 -6.27 -32.09
N TYR A 454 16.11 -7.14 -33.06
CA TYR A 454 15.23 -8.26 -33.43
C TYR A 454 15.56 -9.54 -32.65
N ARG A 455 14.81 -10.63 -32.95
CA ARG A 455 15.09 -12.01 -32.49
C ARG A 455 14.90 -12.31 -31.00
N HIS A 456 14.22 -11.46 -30.25
CA HIS A 456 13.81 -11.75 -28.87
C HIS A 456 12.58 -10.94 -28.45
N HIS A 457 11.83 -11.46 -27.48
CA HIS A 457 10.69 -10.81 -26.84
C HIS A 457 11.19 -9.80 -25.79
N SER A 458 10.40 -8.75 -25.50
CA SER A 458 10.76 -7.73 -24.50
C SER A 458 11.02 -8.32 -23.12
N SER A 459 10.27 -9.36 -22.77
CA SER A 459 10.33 -10.04 -21.47
C SER A 459 11.63 -10.80 -21.23
N VAL A 460 12.44 -11.05 -22.27
CA VAL A 460 13.76 -11.70 -22.16
C VAL A 460 14.91 -10.78 -22.60
N CYS A 461 14.63 -9.49 -22.81
CA CYS A 461 15.65 -8.49 -23.02
C CYS A 461 16.38 -8.22 -21.69
N ASP A 462 17.70 -8.10 -21.75
CA ASP A 462 18.60 -7.78 -20.64
C ASP A 462 18.88 -6.29 -20.47
N LEU A 463 18.57 -5.50 -21.52
CA LEU A 463 18.84 -4.07 -21.49
C LEU A 463 18.18 -3.35 -20.31
N PRO A 464 16.95 -3.66 -19.87
CA PRO A 464 16.35 -3.02 -18.70
C PRO A 464 17.12 -3.26 -17.41
N GLU A 465 17.56 -4.49 -17.16
CA GLU A 465 18.32 -4.85 -15.96
C GLU A 465 19.72 -4.22 -16.01
N ARG A 466 20.40 -4.30 -17.17
CA ARG A 466 21.70 -3.65 -17.39
C ARG A 466 21.59 -2.12 -17.26
N SER A 467 20.51 -1.51 -17.74
CA SER A 467 20.29 -0.06 -17.62
C SER A 467 20.12 0.37 -16.17
N ALA A 468 19.41 -0.43 -15.36
CA ALA A 468 19.30 -0.19 -13.92
C ALA A 468 20.67 -0.27 -13.22
N GLU A 469 21.52 -1.21 -13.62
CA GLU A 469 22.90 -1.32 -13.12
C GLU A 469 23.77 -0.11 -13.54
N ILE A 470 23.77 0.26 -14.83
CA ILE A 470 24.47 1.44 -15.34
C ILE A 470 24.05 2.70 -14.57
N ASN A 471 22.74 2.88 -14.33
CA ASN A 471 22.23 4.04 -13.61
C ASN A 471 22.68 4.06 -12.14
N ARG A 472 22.72 2.90 -11.46
CA ARG A 472 23.27 2.79 -10.10
C ARG A 472 24.77 3.13 -10.08
N ASN A 473 25.54 2.58 -11.00
CA ASN A 473 26.99 2.84 -11.09
C ASN A 473 27.27 4.31 -11.39
N LEU A 474 26.47 4.93 -12.26
CA LEU A 474 26.58 6.35 -12.57
C LEU A 474 26.27 7.22 -11.35
N ALA A 475 25.23 6.88 -10.58
CA ALA A 475 24.90 7.58 -9.34
C ALA A 475 26.01 7.44 -8.29
N GLN A 476 26.56 6.23 -8.11
CA GLN A 476 27.68 5.97 -7.19
C GLN A 476 28.94 6.74 -7.60
N ALA A 477 29.34 6.68 -8.87
CA ALA A 477 30.51 7.41 -9.37
C ALA A 477 30.34 8.93 -9.24
N THR A 478 29.13 9.44 -9.51
CA THR A 478 28.82 10.88 -9.32
C THR A 478 28.88 11.29 -7.85
N HIS A 479 28.41 10.43 -6.93
CA HIS A 479 28.52 10.68 -5.50
C HIS A 479 29.98 10.66 -5.04
N ALA A 480 30.75 9.63 -5.41
CA ALA A 480 32.17 9.52 -5.08
C ALA A 480 32.96 10.74 -5.57
N LYS A 481 32.65 11.22 -6.79
CA LYS A 481 33.27 12.45 -7.33
C LYS A 481 32.99 13.67 -6.44
N LYS A 482 31.75 13.86 -6.00
CA LYS A 482 31.38 14.97 -5.11
C LYS A 482 32.08 14.89 -3.74
N GLU A 483 32.28 13.68 -3.22
CA GLU A 483 33.03 13.47 -1.98
C GLU A 483 34.51 13.82 -2.16
N ALA A 484 35.13 13.40 -3.27
CA ALA A 484 36.50 13.77 -3.60
C ALA A 484 36.66 15.29 -3.78
N GLU A 485 35.70 15.95 -4.44
CA GLU A 485 35.66 17.41 -4.57
C GLU A 485 35.57 18.12 -3.21
N ARG A 486 34.74 17.61 -2.29
CA ARG A 486 34.64 18.14 -0.92
C ARG A 486 35.95 17.96 -0.15
N ARG A 487 36.55 16.76 -0.24
CA ARG A 487 37.84 16.45 0.38
C ARG A 487 38.94 17.40 -0.09
N ILE A 488 39.01 17.70 -1.39
CA ILE A 488 39.96 18.70 -1.93
C ILE A 488 39.73 20.07 -1.31
N LYS A 489 38.47 20.49 -1.16
CA LYS A 489 38.14 21.78 -0.55
C LYS A 489 38.63 21.86 0.91
N GLU A 490 38.31 20.86 1.72
CA GLU A 490 38.74 20.78 3.13
C GLU A 490 40.26 20.72 3.28
N LEU A 491 40.95 19.98 2.40
CA LEU A 491 42.41 19.92 2.39
C LEU A 491 43.03 21.28 2.03
N LYS A 492 42.44 22.02 1.09
CA LYS A 492 42.90 23.37 0.73
C LYS A 492 42.74 24.36 1.89
N GLU A 493 41.60 24.33 2.58
CA GLU A 493 41.37 25.15 3.78
C GLU A 493 42.45 24.86 4.86
N LYS A 494 42.78 23.58 5.09
CA LYS A 494 43.88 23.21 6.00
C LYS A 494 45.26 23.70 5.55
N VAL A 495 45.53 23.74 4.24
CA VAL A 495 46.78 24.33 3.73
C VAL A 495 46.83 25.83 4.04
N GLU A 496 45.73 26.55 3.88
CA GLU A 496 45.64 27.99 4.20
C GLU A 496 45.80 28.26 5.70
N GLU A 497 45.20 27.43 6.56
CA GLU A 497 45.40 27.47 8.02
C GLU A 497 46.87 27.27 8.40
N LEU A 498 47.53 26.26 7.84
CA LEU A 498 48.96 26.01 8.09
C LEU A 498 49.85 27.15 7.57
N GLN A 499 49.50 27.77 6.44
CA GLN A 499 50.23 28.95 5.93
C GLN A 499 50.11 30.14 6.89
N SER A 500 48.92 30.36 7.44
CA SER A 500 48.65 31.45 8.38
C SER A 500 49.40 31.28 9.71
N GLN A 501 49.70 30.04 10.11
CA GLN A 501 50.51 29.75 11.31
C GLN A 501 51.99 30.05 11.13
N VAL A 502 52.55 29.84 9.93
CA VAL A 502 53.97 30.13 9.64
C VAL A 502 54.21 31.62 9.43
N TYR A 503 53.23 32.33 8.86
CA TYR A 503 53.32 33.76 8.56
C TYR A 503 52.16 34.52 9.19
N PRO A 504 52.14 34.69 10.53
CA PRO A 504 51.15 35.53 11.19
C PRO A 504 51.30 36.99 10.70
N ALA A 505 50.16 37.59 10.36
CA ALA A 505 50.09 38.93 9.77
C ALA A 505 50.51 40.05 10.72
#